data_AF-A0A353DH67-F1
#
_entry.id   AF-A0A353DH67-F1
#
_cell.length_a   1.000
_cell.length_b   1.000
_cell.length_c   1.000
_cell.angle_alpha   90.00
_cell.angle_beta   90.00
_cell.angle_gamma   90.00
#
_symmetry.space_group_name_H-M   'P 1'
#
loop_
_entity.id
_entity.type
_entity.pdbx_description
1 polymer ?
#
loop_
_entity_poly.entity_id
_entity_poly.type
_entity_poly.pdbx_seq_one_letter_code
_entity_poly.pdbx_strand_id
1 'polypeptide(L)'
;MRIFFVPFALAFVVLGTTISCKKTKEKEPDSSSSATQEKQAHPAIDLMRRKVGLEKKLESIIAKADLSGQTQMKEAEAEAREADQHFLTIQRQHPKLQKLFKKATKVRGRYSPTDSTQNAKMAAMMQEINTEIYKISSTLPELQAARTAQAKARKAIHNTRRQLADKIPLAKEILEELSEIDTKLATQRPQS
;
A
#
# COMPACT_ATOMS: atom_id res chain seq x y z
N MET A 1 -21.95 -5.80 -10.54
CA MET A 1 -21.23 -5.30 -9.34
C MET A 1 -19.74 -5.32 -9.62
N ARG A 2 -19.11 -4.15 -9.78
CA ARG A 2 -17.67 -4.00 -10.06
C ARG A 2 -16.97 -3.64 -8.74
N ILE A 3 -16.28 -4.60 -8.14
CA ILE A 3 -15.42 -4.36 -6.98
C ILE A 3 -14.12 -3.77 -7.53
N PHE A 4 -13.97 -2.45 -7.40
CA PHE A 4 -12.74 -1.75 -7.78
C PHE A 4 -11.67 -2.00 -6.71
N PHE A 5 -10.76 -2.92 -7.03
CA PHE A 5 -9.50 -3.11 -6.31
C PHE A 5 -8.68 -1.82 -6.40
N VAL A 6 -8.55 -1.11 -5.28
CA VAL A 6 -7.65 0.04 -5.15
C VAL A 6 -6.21 -0.45 -5.27
N PRO A 7 -5.35 0.12 -6.13
CA PRO A 7 -3.95 -0.25 -6.20
C PRO A 7 -3.21 0.34 -5.00
N PHE A 8 -2.98 -0.44 -3.94
CA PHE A 8 -2.01 -0.10 -2.89
C PHE A 8 -0.58 -0.43 -3.36
N ALA A 9 -0.23 0.07 -4.54
CA ALA A 9 1.07 -0.14 -5.18
C ALA A 9 1.67 1.21 -5.59
N LEU A 10 1.86 2.11 -4.62
CA LEU A 10 2.80 3.24 -4.76
C LEU A 10 3.15 3.85 -3.38
N ALA A 11 3.73 3.07 -2.48
CA ALA A 11 4.23 3.58 -1.20
C ALA A 11 5.52 2.85 -0.75
N PHE A 12 6.55 2.87 -1.60
CA PHE A 12 7.93 2.54 -1.19
C PHE A 12 8.93 3.48 -1.85
N VAL A 13 8.79 4.78 -1.57
CA VAL A 13 9.86 5.77 -1.78
C VAL A 13 9.87 6.73 -0.58
N VAL A 14 10.25 6.25 0.61
CA VAL A 14 10.99 7.00 1.64
C VAL A 14 11.62 5.97 2.59
N LEU A 15 12.87 5.59 2.35
CA LEU A 15 13.70 5.04 3.42
C LEU A 15 15.02 5.82 3.42
N GLY A 16 15.05 6.85 4.24
CA GLY A 16 16.18 7.76 4.36
C GLY A 16 15.90 8.82 5.42
N THR A 17 15.94 8.42 6.70
CA THR A 17 16.59 9.16 7.78
C THR A 17 16.57 8.32 9.06
N THR A 18 17.74 7.81 9.40
CA THR A 18 18.17 7.37 10.72
C THR A 18 18.37 8.58 11.64
N ILE A 19 17.62 8.71 12.73
CA ILE A 19 18.01 9.47 13.94
C ILE A 19 17.37 8.74 15.14
N SER A 20 18.05 7.73 15.71
CA SER A 20 18.97 7.83 16.85
C SER A 20 18.30 8.25 18.16
N CYS A 21 18.27 7.30 19.11
CA CYS A 21 17.91 7.44 20.52
C CYS A 21 18.52 8.69 21.19
N LYS A 22 17.75 9.30 22.11
CA LYS A 22 18.21 9.48 23.49
C LYS A 22 17.07 9.34 24.50
N LYS A 23 17.43 8.63 25.56
CA LYS A 23 16.70 8.26 26.78
C LYS A 23 16.98 9.35 27.82
N THR A 24 15.97 9.92 28.46
CA THR A 24 16.14 10.69 29.70
C THR A 24 14.88 10.64 30.56
N LYS A 25 15.12 10.53 31.87
CA LYS A 25 14.23 10.12 32.95
C LYS A 25 13.15 11.14 33.35
N GLU A 26 12.02 10.59 33.81
CA GLU A 26 11.33 10.85 35.10
C GLU A 26 11.34 12.29 35.66
N LYS A 27 10.17 12.93 35.66
CA LYS A 27 9.60 13.77 36.74
C LYS A 27 8.15 14.15 36.39
N GLU A 28 7.18 13.69 37.19
CA GLU A 28 5.97 14.46 37.50
C GLU A 28 6.42 15.71 38.31
N PRO A 29 5.73 16.88 38.24
CA PRO A 29 4.33 16.96 38.66
C PRO A 29 3.45 18.03 37.94
N ASP A 30 2.19 18.04 38.39
CA ASP A 30 1.24 19.15 38.47
C ASP A 30 0.52 19.67 37.20
N SER A 31 -0.73 19.21 37.11
CA SER A 31 -1.94 20.02 36.96
C SER A 31 -1.75 21.46 36.47
N SER A 32 -1.71 21.62 35.15
CA SER A 32 -2.11 22.85 34.50
C SER A 32 -3.02 22.48 33.34
N SER A 33 -4.32 22.73 33.55
CA SER A 33 -5.35 22.71 32.53
C SER A 33 -4.96 23.67 31.42
N SER A 34 -4.29 23.15 30.41
CA SER A 34 -4.21 23.75 29.09
C SER A 34 -4.93 22.79 28.16
N ALA A 35 -6.22 23.07 27.95
CA ALA A 35 -7.00 22.50 26.86
C ALA A 35 -6.31 22.88 25.55
N THR A 36 -5.31 22.10 25.17
CA THR A 36 -4.72 22.15 23.84
C THR A 36 -5.80 21.57 22.95
N GLN A 37 -6.49 22.42 22.18
CA GLN A 37 -7.32 21.97 21.08
C GLN A 37 -6.47 21.02 20.24
N GLU A 38 -6.70 19.72 20.39
CA GLU A 38 -6.27 18.73 19.42
C GLU A 38 -6.80 19.23 18.08
N LYS A 39 -5.89 19.61 17.19
CA LYS A 39 -6.21 19.75 15.78
C LYS A 39 -6.89 18.45 15.38
N GLN A 40 -8.22 18.49 15.22
CA GLN A 40 -9.00 17.37 14.73
C GLN A 40 -8.29 16.88 13.48
N ALA A 41 -7.66 15.70 13.57
CA ALA A 41 -7.04 15.10 12.42
C ALA A 41 -8.14 14.94 11.36
N HIS A 42 -7.78 15.16 10.10
CA HIS A 42 -8.74 14.98 9.01
C HIS A 42 -9.39 13.60 9.17
N PRO A 43 -10.73 13.46 9.10
CA PRO A 43 -11.42 12.19 9.39
C PRO A 43 -10.87 11.00 8.58
N ALA A 44 -10.32 11.25 7.39
CA ALA A 44 -9.62 10.25 6.59
C ALA A 44 -8.30 9.74 7.22
N ILE A 45 -7.53 10.60 7.89
CA ILE A 45 -6.27 10.26 8.56
C ILE A 45 -6.54 9.34 9.76
N ASP A 46 -7.58 9.64 10.54
CA ASP A 46 -7.97 8.82 11.68
C ASP A 46 -8.49 7.44 11.25
N LEU A 47 -9.30 7.41 10.17
CA LEU A 47 -9.74 6.15 9.55
C LEU A 47 -8.55 5.31 9.05
N MET A 48 -7.56 5.93 8.42
CA MET A 48 -6.33 5.24 7.97
C MET A 48 -5.51 4.71 9.15
N ARG A 49 -5.34 5.49 10.22
CA ARG A 49 -4.63 5.05 11.43
C ARG A 49 -5.34 3.87 12.08
N ARG A 50 -6.67 3.94 12.21
CA ARG A 50 -7.50 2.87 12.76
C ARG A 50 -7.42 1.60 11.91
N LYS A 51 -7.49 1.73 10.58
CA LYS A 51 -7.29 0.63 9.63
C LYS A 51 -5.98 -0.12 9.88
N VAL A 52 -4.85 0.61 9.93
CA VAL A 52 -3.52 0.01 10.17
C VAL A 52 -3.46 -0.69 11.54
N GLY A 53 -4.08 -0.10 12.57
CA GLY A 53 -4.15 -0.70 13.91
C GLY A 53 -4.94 -2.02 13.93
N LEU A 54 -6.09 -2.04 13.25
CA LEU A 54 -6.94 -3.22 13.12
C LEU A 54 -6.27 -4.34 12.30
N GLU A 55 -5.60 -3.98 11.20
CA GLU A 55 -4.83 -4.95 10.39
C GLU A 55 -3.76 -5.66 11.23
N LYS A 56 -2.99 -4.91 12.03
CA LYS A 56 -1.99 -5.47 12.95
C LYS A 56 -2.60 -6.35 14.04
N LYS A 57 -3.73 -5.92 14.61
CA LYS A 57 -4.43 -6.70 15.64
C LYS A 57 -4.93 -8.02 15.06
N LEU A 58 -5.48 -7.99 13.85
CA LEU A 58 -5.94 -9.17 13.13
C LEU A 58 -4.79 -10.13 12.80
N GLU A 59 -3.65 -9.62 12.33
CA GLU A 59 -2.45 -10.44 12.11
C GLU A 59 -1.97 -11.09 13.40
N SER A 60 -1.93 -10.35 14.52
CA SER A 60 -1.52 -10.90 15.81
C SER A 60 -2.46 -12.01 16.31
N ILE A 61 -3.77 -11.80 16.17
CA ILE A 61 -4.79 -12.79 16.57
C ILE A 61 -4.66 -14.06 15.74
N ILE A 62 -4.55 -13.92 14.42
CA ILE A 62 -4.38 -15.06 13.51
C ILE A 62 -3.05 -15.79 13.77
N ALA A 63 -1.96 -15.06 14.06
CA ALA A 63 -0.66 -15.63 14.36
C ALA A 63 -0.67 -16.45 15.66
N LYS A 64 -1.37 -15.97 16.70
CA LYS A 64 -1.45 -16.61 18.02
C LYS A 64 -2.39 -17.81 18.08
N ALA A 65 -3.38 -17.85 17.20
CA ALA A 65 -4.43 -18.87 17.27
C ALA A 65 -4.01 -20.26 16.75
N ASP A 66 -2.75 -20.43 16.32
CA ASP A 66 -2.16 -21.67 15.77
C ASP A 66 -3.12 -22.45 14.88
N LEU A 67 -3.82 -21.71 14.02
CA LEU A 67 -4.89 -22.26 13.20
C LEU A 67 -4.32 -22.96 11.98
N SER A 68 -4.95 -24.07 11.60
CA SER A 68 -4.61 -24.94 10.47
C SER A 68 -4.63 -24.31 9.05
N GLY A 69 -4.57 -22.98 8.94
CA GLY A 69 -4.41 -22.24 7.68
C GLY A 69 -3.20 -21.29 7.65
N GLN A 70 -2.37 -21.25 8.70
CA GLN A 70 -1.18 -20.39 8.72
C GLN A 70 -0.14 -20.81 7.66
N THR A 71 0.01 -22.12 7.41
CA THR A 71 0.86 -22.64 6.33
C THR A 71 0.35 -22.20 4.95
N GLN A 72 -0.96 -22.32 4.70
CA GLN A 72 -1.59 -21.89 3.45
C GLN A 72 -1.45 -20.38 3.22
N MET A 73 -1.53 -19.58 4.30
CA MET A 73 -1.29 -18.14 4.23
C MET A 73 0.17 -17.83 3.87
N LYS A 74 1.14 -18.52 4.50
CA LYS A 74 2.57 -18.36 4.19
C LYS A 74 2.90 -18.79 2.76
N GLU A 75 2.30 -19.86 2.26
CA GLU A 75 2.42 -20.31 0.87
C GLU A 75 1.87 -19.27 -0.10
N ALA A 76 0.65 -18.77 0.13
CA ALA A 76 0.05 -17.74 -0.70
C ALA A 76 0.83 -16.42 -0.67
N GLU A 77 1.42 -16.06 0.47
CA GLU A 77 2.35 -14.92 0.58
C GLU A 77 3.64 -15.15 -0.21
N ALA A 78 4.20 -16.36 -0.18
CA ALA A 78 5.39 -16.72 -0.95
C ALA A 78 5.10 -16.63 -2.47
N GLU A 79 3.97 -17.19 -2.93
CA GLU A 79 3.52 -17.08 -4.32
C GLU A 79 3.32 -15.62 -4.75
N ALA A 80 2.74 -14.78 -3.87
CA ALA A 80 2.59 -13.35 -4.16
C ALA A 80 3.94 -12.65 -4.31
N ARG A 81 4.91 -12.96 -3.43
CA ARG A 81 6.27 -12.41 -3.49
C ARG A 81 7.01 -12.86 -4.75
N GLU A 82 6.88 -14.13 -5.13
CA GLU A 82 7.49 -14.65 -6.35
C GLU A 82 6.90 -13.98 -7.59
N ALA A 83 5.57 -13.85 -7.67
CA ALA A 83 4.90 -13.13 -8.75
C ALA A 83 5.36 -11.66 -8.85
N ASP A 84 5.54 -11.00 -7.71
CA ASP A 84 6.06 -9.62 -7.64
C ASP A 84 7.52 -9.53 -8.13
N GLN A 85 8.38 -10.46 -7.70
CA GLN A 85 9.77 -10.52 -8.16
C GLN A 85 9.86 -10.79 -9.66
N HIS A 86 9.04 -11.71 -10.17
CA HIS A 86 8.96 -12.02 -11.58
C HIS A 86 8.51 -10.81 -12.40
N PHE A 87 7.45 -10.12 -11.94
CA PHE A 87 6.97 -8.88 -12.55
C PHE A 87 8.06 -7.81 -12.63
N LEU A 88 8.78 -7.56 -11.52
CA LEU A 88 9.89 -6.60 -11.47
C LEU A 88 11.05 -7.01 -12.38
N THR A 89 11.34 -8.31 -12.47
CA THR A 89 12.41 -8.85 -13.32
C THR A 89 12.11 -8.60 -14.79
N ILE A 90 10.89 -8.92 -15.26
CA ILE A 90 10.49 -8.66 -16.65
C ILE A 90 10.53 -7.15 -16.94
N GLN A 91 10.04 -6.31 -16.03
CA GLN A 91 10.10 -4.85 -16.20
C GLN A 91 11.54 -4.35 -16.33
N ARG A 92 12.46 -4.91 -15.54
CA ARG A 92 13.88 -4.56 -15.58
C ARG A 92 14.59 -5.13 -16.81
N GLN A 93 14.22 -6.29 -17.31
CA GLN A 93 14.90 -6.91 -18.47
C GLN A 93 14.39 -6.38 -19.81
N HIS A 94 13.15 -5.88 -19.87
CA HIS A 94 12.57 -5.42 -21.12
C HIS A 94 13.24 -4.11 -21.61
N PRO A 95 13.89 -4.10 -22.79
CA PRO A 95 14.78 -3.00 -23.20
C PRO A 95 14.04 -1.67 -23.41
N LYS A 96 12.80 -1.70 -23.93
CA LYS A 96 11.99 -0.48 -24.07
C LYS A 96 11.54 0.05 -22.72
N LEU A 97 11.20 -0.83 -21.77
CA LEU A 97 10.79 -0.40 -20.42
C LEU A 97 11.98 0.19 -19.66
N GLN A 98 13.17 -0.42 -19.75
CA GLN A 98 14.40 0.17 -19.19
C GLN A 98 14.65 1.60 -19.72
N LYS A 99 14.53 1.81 -21.04
CA LYS A 99 14.71 3.15 -21.64
C LYS A 99 13.70 4.15 -21.08
N LEU A 100 12.44 3.74 -20.95
CA LEU A 100 11.38 4.59 -20.40
C LEU A 100 11.59 4.90 -18.91
N PHE A 101 11.98 3.92 -18.08
CA PHE A 101 12.30 4.17 -16.68
C PHE A 101 13.51 5.10 -16.51
N LYS A 102 14.55 4.95 -17.34
CA LYS A 102 15.69 5.88 -17.39
C LYS A 102 15.27 7.30 -17.83
N LYS A 103 14.29 7.41 -18.73
CA LYS A 103 13.72 8.71 -19.14
C LYS A 103 12.91 9.32 -17.99
N ALA A 104 12.10 8.53 -17.29
CA ALA A 104 11.32 8.96 -16.14
C ALA A 104 12.19 9.50 -15.00
N THR A 105 13.29 8.82 -14.66
CA THR A 105 14.21 9.29 -13.61
C THR A 105 14.87 10.61 -13.98
N LYS A 106 15.24 10.80 -15.25
CA LYS A 106 15.78 12.08 -15.76
C LYS A 106 14.76 13.21 -15.71
N VAL A 107 13.49 12.95 -16.07
CA VAL A 107 12.41 13.95 -15.99
C VAL A 107 12.16 14.35 -14.54
N ARG A 108 12.10 13.38 -13.62
CA ARG A 108 11.89 13.63 -12.19
C ARG A 108 13.02 14.45 -11.55
N GLY A 109 14.27 14.20 -11.96
CA GLY A 109 15.44 14.96 -11.48
C GLY A 109 15.51 16.42 -11.96
N ARG A 110 14.63 16.85 -12.87
CA ARG A 110 14.55 18.22 -13.41
C ARG A 110 13.40 19.04 -12.82
N TYR A 111 12.76 18.54 -11.78
CA TYR A 111 11.72 19.26 -11.07
C TYR A 111 12.32 20.48 -10.36
N SER A 112 11.76 21.67 -10.60
CA SER A 112 12.18 22.91 -9.94
C SER A 112 11.03 23.42 -9.07
N PRO A 113 11.20 23.59 -7.75
CA PRO A 113 10.10 24.05 -6.88
C PRO A 113 9.49 25.39 -7.28
N THR A 114 10.24 26.23 -8.01
CA THR A 114 9.89 27.62 -8.30
C THR A 114 9.43 27.88 -9.73
N ASP A 115 9.52 26.90 -10.65
CA ASP A 115 9.13 27.08 -12.06
C ASP A 115 7.90 26.22 -12.39
N SER A 116 6.72 26.83 -12.26
CA SER A 116 5.43 26.16 -12.52
C SER A 116 5.27 25.72 -13.99
N THR A 117 5.83 26.48 -14.94
CA THR A 117 5.69 26.20 -16.37
C THR A 117 6.57 25.03 -16.78
N GLN A 118 7.81 24.98 -16.29
CA GLN A 118 8.68 23.82 -16.45
C GLN A 118 8.06 22.59 -15.78
N ASN A 119 7.50 22.73 -14.58
CA ASN A 119 6.87 21.60 -13.87
C ASN A 119 5.65 21.05 -14.61
N ALA A 120 4.79 21.89 -15.18
CA ALA A 120 3.67 21.46 -16.00
C ALA A 120 4.13 20.66 -17.23
N LYS A 121 5.18 21.13 -17.91
CA LYS A 121 5.80 20.41 -19.04
C LYS A 121 6.39 19.06 -18.59
N MET A 122 7.06 19.01 -17.44
CA MET A 122 7.61 17.76 -16.90
C MET A 122 6.51 16.78 -16.49
N ALA A 123 5.40 17.28 -15.94
CA ALA A 123 4.23 16.46 -15.61
C ALA A 123 3.60 15.83 -16.87
N ALA A 124 3.45 16.61 -17.94
CA ALA A 124 2.98 16.09 -19.23
C ALA A 124 3.92 15.02 -19.80
N MET A 125 5.23 15.27 -19.80
CA MET A 125 6.23 14.27 -20.23
C MET A 125 6.18 13.00 -19.36
N MET A 126 5.97 13.14 -18.05
CA MET A 126 5.85 11.99 -17.15
C MET A 126 4.56 11.21 -17.42
N GLN A 127 3.46 11.89 -17.74
CA GLN A 127 2.19 11.25 -18.12
C GLN A 127 2.33 10.45 -19.42
N GLU A 128 3.02 10.99 -20.43
CA GLU A 128 3.34 10.27 -21.67
C GLU A 128 4.17 9.01 -21.38
N ILE A 129 5.24 9.14 -20.61
CA ILE A 129 6.11 8.01 -20.22
C ILE A 129 5.30 6.93 -19.49
N ASN A 130 4.44 7.33 -18.55
CA ASN A 130 3.56 6.39 -17.83
C ASN A 130 2.59 5.68 -18.77
N THR A 131 2.04 6.40 -19.75
CA THR A 131 1.13 5.84 -20.76
C THR A 131 1.84 4.81 -21.63
N GLU A 132 3.07 5.09 -22.08
CA GLU A 132 3.87 4.15 -22.86
C GLU A 132 4.29 2.92 -22.04
N ILE A 133 4.71 3.12 -20.78
CA ILE A 133 5.01 2.02 -19.86
C ILE A 133 3.77 1.14 -19.69
N TYR A 134 2.59 1.74 -19.49
CA TYR A 134 1.34 1.00 -19.34
C TYR A 134 1.03 0.19 -20.60
N LYS A 135 1.09 0.82 -21.79
CA LYS A 135 0.81 0.17 -23.07
C LYS A 135 1.74 -1.01 -23.33
N ILE A 136 3.04 -0.85 -23.10
CA ILE A 136 4.00 -1.96 -23.25
C ILE A 136 3.74 -3.04 -22.22
N SER A 137 3.49 -2.65 -20.96
CA SER A 137 3.25 -3.61 -19.89
C SER A 137 1.93 -4.37 -20.05
N SER A 138 0.95 -3.80 -20.75
CA SER A 138 -0.33 -4.47 -21.04
C SER A 138 -0.25 -5.39 -22.25
N THR A 139 0.73 -5.25 -23.14
CA THR A 139 0.90 -6.14 -24.30
C THR A 139 1.90 -7.27 -24.05
N LEU A 140 2.66 -7.22 -22.95
CA LEU A 140 3.65 -8.26 -22.62
C LEU A 140 2.96 -9.45 -21.93
N PRO A 141 2.95 -10.65 -22.54
CA PRO A 141 2.24 -11.81 -21.99
C PRO A 141 2.82 -12.24 -20.64
N GLU A 142 4.13 -12.15 -20.45
CA GLU A 142 4.79 -12.48 -19.18
C GLU A 142 4.37 -11.54 -18.03
N LEU A 143 4.16 -10.25 -18.32
CA LEU A 143 3.65 -9.30 -17.32
C LEU A 143 2.17 -9.49 -17.04
N GLN A 144 1.38 -9.90 -18.04
CA GLN A 144 -0.01 -10.29 -17.83
C GLN A 144 -0.12 -11.54 -16.96
N ALA A 145 0.72 -12.55 -17.21
CA ALA A 145 0.80 -13.76 -16.41
C ALA A 145 1.21 -13.45 -14.97
N ALA A 146 2.25 -12.64 -14.77
CA ALA A 146 2.69 -12.21 -13.45
C ALA A 146 1.60 -11.43 -12.69
N ARG A 147 0.87 -10.52 -13.37
CA ARG A 147 -0.28 -9.81 -12.77
C ARG A 147 -1.41 -10.75 -12.38
N THR A 148 -1.67 -11.76 -13.21
CA THR A 148 -2.71 -12.76 -12.95
C THR A 148 -2.33 -13.62 -11.74
N ALA A 149 -1.07 -14.06 -11.66
CA ALA A 149 -0.52 -14.78 -10.51
C ALA A 149 -0.61 -13.93 -9.23
N GLN A 150 -0.22 -12.65 -9.29
CA GLN A 150 -0.34 -11.71 -8.18
C GLN A 150 -1.79 -11.55 -7.71
N ALA A 151 -2.74 -11.41 -8.64
CA ALA A 151 -4.16 -11.31 -8.32
C ALA A 151 -4.70 -12.59 -7.68
N LYS A 152 -4.30 -13.77 -8.19
CA LYS A 152 -4.67 -15.08 -7.65
C LYS A 152 -4.12 -15.25 -6.22
N ALA A 153 -2.84 -14.98 -6.01
CA ALA A 153 -2.19 -15.09 -4.71
C ALA A 153 -2.83 -14.14 -3.67
N ARG A 154 -3.10 -12.89 -4.06
CA ARG A 154 -3.82 -11.93 -3.19
C ARG A 154 -5.23 -12.41 -2.83
N LYS A 155 -5.96 -12.97 -3.79
CA LYS A 155 -7.28 -13.55 -3.55
C LYS A 155 -7.19 -14.73 -2.57
N ALA A 156 -6.17 -15.57 -2.71
CA ALA A 156 -5.91 -16.68 -1.79
C ALA A 156 -5.62 -16.17 -0.37
N ILE A 157 -4.69 -15.22 -0.20
CA ILE A 157 -4.40 -14.59 1.10
C ILE A 157 -5.66 -14.04 1.75
N HIS A 158 -6.46 -13.28 1.00
CA HIS A 158 -7.71 -12.71 1.50
C HIS A 158 -8.71 -13.79 1.95
N ASN A 159 -8.90 -14.82 1.13
CA ASN A 159 -9.82 -15.92 1.44
C ASN A 159 -9.36 -16.71 2.68
N THR A 160 -8.07 -17.04 2.77
CA THR A 160 -7.49 -17.73 3.92
C THR A 160 -7.63 -16.86 5.18
N ARG A 161 -7.36 -15.55 5.09
CA ARG A 161 -7.56 -14.62 6.21
C ARG A 161 -9.00 -14.61 6.71
N ARG A 162 -9.96 -14.65 5.78
CA ARG A 162 -11.40 -14.72 6.10
C ARG A 162 -11.76 -16.05 6.77
N GLN A 163 -11.33 -17.18 6.22
CA GLN A 163 -11.57 -18.50 6.81
C GLN A 163 -10.96 -18.64 8.21
N LEU A 164 -9.78 -18.05 8.43
CA LEU A 164 -9.13 -18.01 9.74
C LEU A 164 -9.90 -17.11 10.71
N ALA A 165 -10.38 -15.96 10.24
CA ALA A 165 -11.18 -15.05 11.04
C ALA A 165 -12.57 -15.60 11.39
N ASP A 166 -13.20 -16.38 10.51
CA ASP A 166 -14.50 -17.01 10.79
C ASP A 166 -14.42 -18.00 11.98
N LYS A 167 -13.22 -18.53 12.26
CA LYS A 167 -12.97 -19.42 13.41
C LYS A 167 -12.67 -18.66 14.71
N ILE A 168 -12.48 -17.33 14.65
CA ILE A 168 -12.16 -16.51 15.82
C ILE A 168 -13.14 -15.32 15.89
N PRO A 169 -14.10 -15.30 16.83
CA PRO A 169 -15.13 -14.25 16.90
C PRO A 169 -14.57 -12.82 16.86
N LEU A 170 -13.49 -12.57 17.61
CA LEU A 170 -12.81 -11.27 17.63
C LEU A 170 -12.16 -10.90 16.28
N ALA A 171 -11.66 -11.87 15.52
CA ALA A 171 -11.06 -11.62 14.21
C ALA A 171 -12.11 -11.30 13.15
N LYS A 172 -13.30 -11.92 13.25
CA LYS A 172 -14.45 -11.65 12.38
C LYS A 172 -14.95 -10.22 12.56
N GLU A 173 -15.10 -9.77 13.81
CA GLU A 173 -15.50 -8.39 14.13
C GLU A 173 -14.50 -7.37 13.56
N ILE A 174 -13.20 -7.64 13.70
CA ILE A 174 -12.15 -6.77 13.12
C ILE A 174 -12.23 -6.71 11.59
N LEU A 175 -12.57 -7.82 10.90
CA LEU A 175 -12.75 -7.80 9.44
C LEU A 175 -13.98 -6.99 9.01
N GLU A 176 -15.08 -7.08 9.75
CA GLU A 176 -16.28 -6.28 9.49
C GLU A 176 -15.96 -4.79 9.66
N GLU A 177 -15.28 -4.42 10.74
CA GLU A 177 -14.84 -3.05 10.99
C GLU A 177 -13.87 -2.52 9.91
N LEU A 178 -12.93 -3.35 9.46
CA LEU A 178 -12.03 -3.00 8.34
C LEU A 178 -12.82 -2.73 7.04
N SER A 179 -13.85 -3.54 6.76
CA SER A 179 -14.69 -3.36 5.57
C SER A 179 -15.52 -2.07 5.61
N GLU A 180 -15.98 -1.68 6.79
CA GLU A 180 -16.67 -0.41 6.99
C GLU A 180 -15.74 0.78 6.79
N ILE A 181 -14.51 0.70 7.32
CA ILE A 181 -13.51 1.75 7.15
C ILE A 181 -13.17 1.91 5.66
N ASP A 182 -12.98 0.81 4.93
CA ASP A 182 -12.73 0.84 3.49
C ASP A 182 -13.88 1.49 2.71
N THR A 183 -15.12 1.20 3.10
CA THR A 183 -16.31 1.82 2.51
C THR A 183 -16.31 3.33 2.78
N LYS A 184 -16.11 3.74 4.04
CA LYS A 184 -16.06 5.17 4.45
C LYS A 184 -14.94 5.93 3.74
N LEU A 185 -13.77 5.31 3.58
CA LEU A 185 -12.64 5.89 2.84
C LEU A 185 -12.92 5.99 1.34
N ALA A 186 -13.64 5.02 0.74
CA ALA A 186 -14.03 5.08 -0.66
C ALA A 186 -15.02 6.23 -0.93
N THR A 187 -15.97 6.47 -0.02
CA THR A 187 -16.95 7.57 -0.15
C THR A 187 -16.33 8.96 0.04
N GLN A 188 -15.20 9.05 0.75
CA GLN A 188 -14.46 10.29 0.96
C GLN A 188 -13.47 10.63 -0.16
N ARG A 189 -13.26 9.73 -1.13
CA ARG A 189 -12.48 10.09 -2.32
C ARG A 189 -13.35 10.96 -3.25
N PRO A 190 -12.87 12.14 -3.69
CA PRO A 190 -13.56 12.87 -4.74
C PRO A 190 -13.68 11.98 -5.98
N GLN A 191 -14.89 11.89 -6.53
CA GLN A 191 -15.07 11.32 -7.86
C GLN A 191 -14.47 12.32 -8.86
N SER A 192 -13.27 12.02 -9.34
CA SER A 192 -12.57 12.73 -10.41
C SER A 192 -12.66 11.94 -11.71
#